data_AF-A0A0F3RH73-F1
#
_entry.id   AF-A0A0F3RH73-F1
#
_cell.length_a   1.000
_cell.length_b   1.000
_cell.length_c   1.000
_cell.angle_alpha   90.00
_cell.angle_beta   90.00
_cell.angle_gamma   90.00
#
_symmetry.space_group_name_H-M   'P 1'
#
loop_
_entity.id
_entity.type
_entity.pdbx_description
1 polymer ?
#
loop_
_entity_poly.entity_id
_entity_poly.type
_entity_poly.pdbx_seq_one_letter_code
_entity_poly.pdbx_strand_id
1 'polypeptide(L)'
;MSSKHTYNRKIEFNNLKEFFTSLNIRPAILEKAVDLTNEQENVSFYYENLPEPFISTTSPIMKAILYVYAENISNPISLEQVAKEAFKKLGKYQLQDFLAALEQHFIIFIFQGYLKIFETKPHAIATITEKPKTSEFARYQAKQAYFNNVTSVFSVTNRLNDMVGIPIHEKYILEMLDGTHNIDDIKKGVLEKINSKLLTARDDKGQEVTDPKLLKEFVDYVVNTSLEKFRMNYLLVE
;
A
#
# COMPACT_ATOMS: atom_id res chain seq x y z
N MET A 1 -27.18 19.83 29.08
CA MET A 1 -28.27 18.96 28.55
C MET A 1 -27.62 17.92 27.66
N SER A 2 -27.70 16.64 28.00
CA SER A 2 -27.19 15.55 27.16
C SER A 2 -28.26 15.21 26.13
N SER A 3 -28.00 15.48 24.85
CA SER A 3 -28.85 15.00 23.75
C SER A 3 -28.74 13.47 23.71
N LYS A 4 -29.86 12.79 23.93
CA LYS A 4 -29.92 11.33 23.85
C LYS A 4 -29.89 10.94 22.38
N HIS A 5 -28.70 10.66 21.86
CA HIS A 5 -28.53 10.13 20.50
C HIS A 5 -28.96 8.66 20.45
N THR A 6 -29.82 8.30 19.50
CA THR A 6 -30.17 6.91 19.20
C THR A 6 -29.22 6.39 18.14
N TYR A 7 -28.49 5.32 18.44
CA TYR A 7 -27.57 4.69 17.51
C TYR A 7 -28.26 3.54 16.76
N ASN A 8 -28.22 3.57 15.44
CA ASN A 8 -28.65 2.45 14.61
C ASN A 8 -27.52 1.40 14.56
N ARG A 9 -27.80 0.17 15.01
CA ARG A 9 -26.85 -0.96 14.94
C ARG A 9 -27.11 -1.88 13.74
N LYS A 10 -28.14 -1.60 12.95
CA LYS A 10 -28.41 -2.34 11.72
C LYS A 10 -27.38 -1.94 10.67
N ILE A 11 -26.72 -2.94 10.12
CA ILE A 11 -25.75 -2.78 9.03
C ILE A 11 -26.52 -2.90 7.73
N GLU A 12 -26.51 -1.84 6.92
CA GLU A 12 -27.20 -1.81 5.62
C GLU A 12 -26.17 -1.54 4.54
N PHE A 13 -26.07 -2.43 3.54
CA PHE A 13 -25.10 -2.31 2.46
C PHE A 13 -25.23 -0.99 1.68
N ASN A 14 -26.45 -0.49 1.56
CA ASN A 14 -26.73 0.81 0.95
C ASN A 14 -26.01 1.97 1.65
N ASN A 15 -25.76 1.88 2.95
CA ASN A 15 -25.00 2.89 3.68
C ASN A 15 -23.49 2.62 3.57
N LEU A 16 -23.08 1.35 3.45
CA LEU A 16 -21.67 0.96 3.34
C LEU A 16 -21.06 1.31 1.98
N LYS A 17 -21.84 1.32 0.91
CA LYS A 17 -21.31 1.53 -0.46
C LYS A 17 -20.65 2.89 -0.68
N GLU A 18 -20.97 3.87 0.16
CA GLU A 18 -20.45 5.24 0.12
C GLU A 18 -19.08 5.36 0.82
N PHE A 19 -18.72 4.40 1.69
CA PHE A 19 -17.42 4.38 2.34
C PHE A 19 -16.33 3.96 1.35
N PHE A 20 -15.17 4.60 1.48
CA PHE A 20 -13.95 4.16 0.83
C PHE A 20 -13.39 2.95 1.56
N THR A 21 -12.98 1.95 0.80
CA THR A 21 -12.41 0.71 1.33
C THR A 21 -10.99 0.50 0.83
N SER A 22 -10.17 -0.14 1.66
CA SER A 22 -8.83 -0.60 1.28
C SER A 22 -8.62 -2.02 1.78
N LEU A 23 -8.30 -2.91 0.85
CA LEU A 23 -7.88 -4.29 1.13
C LEU A 23 -6.43 -4.43 0.69
N ASN A 24 -5.52 -4.69 1.63
CA ASN A 24 -4.11 -4.77 1.34
C ASN A 24 -3.72 -6.18 0.91
N ILE A 25 -4.00 -6.51 -0.35
CA ILE A 25 -3.71 -7.84 -0.92
C ILE A 25 -2.76 -7.79 -2.11
N ARG A 26 -1.99 -8.87 -2.28
CA ARG A 26 -1.05 -9.07 -3.39
C ARG A 26 -1.38 -10.38 -4.09
N PRO A 27 -1.51 -10.41 -5.43
CA PRO A 27 -1.86 -11.63 -6.13
C PRO A 27 -0.65 -12.55 -6.22
N ALA A 28 -0.87 -13.87 -6.12
CA ALA A 28 0.18 -14.86 -6.36
C ALA A 28 0.62 -14.90 -7.82
N ILE A 29 -0.30 -14.60 -8.74
CA ILE A 29 -0.07 -14.55 -10.19
C ILE A 29 -0.58 -13.21 -10.71
N LEU A 30 0.21 -12.51 -11.53
CA LEU A 30 -0.20 -11.24 -12.12
C LEU A 30 -1.44 -11.41 -13.01
N GLU A 31 -2.35 -10.42 -13.00
CA GLU A 31 -3.62 -10.47 -13.74
C GLU A 31 -3.44 -10.80 -15.22
N LYS A 32 -2.40 -10.25 -15.87
CA LYS A 32 -2.12 -10.47 -17.29
C LYS A 32 -1.86 -11.93 -17.66
N ALA A 33 -1.54 -12.78 -16.69
CA ALA A 33 -1.26 -14.20 -16.87
C ALA A 33 -2.43 -15.10 -16.43
N VAL A 34 -3.56 -14.53 -16.01
CA VAL A 34 -4.74 -15.25 -15.51
C VAL A 34 -5.92 -15.03 -16.44
N ASP A 35 -6.66 -16.10 -16.74
CA ASP A 35 -7.97 -15.98 -17.38
C ASP A 35 -9.03 -15.74 -16.30
N LEU A 36 -9.48 -14.48 -16.17
CA LEU A 36 -10.50 -14.10 -15.20
C LEU A 36 -11.83 -14.84 -15.42
N THR A 37 -12.11 -15.31 -16.64
CA THR A 37 -13.38 -15.99 -16.98
C THR A 37 -13.38 -17.48 -16.66
N ASN A 38 -12.21 -18.07 -16.40
CA ASN A 38 -12.06 -19.49 -16.13
C ASN A 38 -12.54 -19.85 -14.71
N GLU A 39 -13.65 -20.58 -14.60
CA GLU A 39 -14.25 -21.00 -13.33
C GLU A 39 -13.56 -22.20 -12.66
N GLN A 40 -12.57 -22.81 -13.30
CA GLN A 40 -11.82 -23.96 -12.78
C GLN A 40 -10.47 -23.56 -12.18
N GLU A 41 -9.85 -22.50 -12.70
CA GLU A 41 -8.58 -21.99 -12.20
C GLU A 41 -8.76 -21.32 -10.84
N ASN A 42 -8.02 -21.77 -9.84
CA ASN A 42 -8.00 -21.16 -8.51
C ASN A 42 -6.88 -20.14 -8.41
N VAL A 43 -7.21 -18.90 -8.06
CA VAL A 43 -6.25 -17.80 -7.90
C VAL A 43 -6.14 -17.44 -6.42
N SER A 44 -4.92 -17.27 -5.93
CA SER A 44 -4.62 -16.97 -4.53
C SER A 44 -4.07 -15.56 -4.35
N PHE A 45 -4.37 -14.95 -3.21
CA PHE A 45 -3.92 -13.63 -2.81
C PHE A 45 -3.34 -13.66 -1.39
N TYR A 46 -2.26 -12.93 -1.18
CA TYR A 46 -1.59 -12.74 0.11
C TYR A 46 -2.12 -11.47 0.78
N TYR A 47 -2.37 -11.51 2.09
CA TYR A 47 -2.79 -10.34 2.87
C TYR A 47 -1.60 -9.70 3.58
N GLU A 48 -1.46 -8.38 3.42
CA GLU A 48 -0.35 -7.60 3.94
C GLU A 48 1.00 -8.29 3.66
N ASN A 49 1.82 -8.51 4.69
CA ASN A 49 3.13 -9.15 4.63
C ASN A 49 3.10 -10.63 5.00
N LEU A 50 1.91 -11.25 5.09
CA LEU A 50 1.80 -12.66 5.42
C LEU A 50 2.34 -13.55 4.28
N PRO A 51 3.15 -14.57 4.59
CA PRO A 51 3.72 -15.47 3.58
C PRO A 51 2.71 -16.50 3.07
N GLU A 52 1.64 -16.76 3.83
CA GLU A 52 0.61 -17.74 3.48
C GLU A 52 -0.54 -17.08 2.68
N PRO A 53 -1.13 -17.79 1.71
CA PRO A 53 -2.33 -17.33 1.03
C PRO A 53 -3.46 -17.01 2.01
N PHE A 54 -4.06 -15.84 1.86
CA PHE A 54 -5.18 -15.38 2.69
C PHE A 54 -6.53 -15.78 2.11
N ILE A 55 -6.73 -15.49 0.82
CA ILE A 55 -7.97 -15.78 0.10
C ILE A 55 -7.63 -16.39 -1.24
N SER A 56 -8.41 -17.41 -1.61
CA SER A 56 -8.37 -18.02 -2.93
C SER A 56 -9.77 -18.12 -3.50
N THR A 57 -9.90 -18.05 -4.82
CA THR A 57 -11.20 -18.16 -5.47
C THR A 57 -11.09 -18.69 -6.89
N THR A 58 -12.11 -19.44 -7.30
CA THR A 58 -12.36 -19.83 -8.68
C THR A 58 -13.44 -18.97 -9.34
N SER A 59 -14.19 -18.17 -8.56
CA SER A 59 -15.29 -17.34 -9.09
C SER A 59 -14.75 -16.17 -9.91
N PRO A 60 -15.15 -16.02 -11.19
CA PRO A 60 -14.74 -14.91 -12.04
C PRO A 60 -14.96 -13.55 -11.39
N ILE A 61 -16.17 -13.29 -10.89
CA ILE A 61 -16.54 -12.02 -10.23
C ILE A 61 -15.58 -11.71 -9.07
N MET A 62 -15.31 -12.71 -8.22
CA MET A 62 -14.40 -12.53 -7.09
C MET A 62 -12.97 -12.31 -7.52
N LYS A 63 -12.47 -12.98 -8.57
CA LYS A 63 -11.14 -12.70 -9.14
C LYS A 63 -11.04 -11.24 -9.55
N ALA A 64 -12.00 -10.74 -10.33
CA ALA A 64 -11.99 -9.35 -10.79
C ALA A 64 -12.03 -8.35 -9.63
N ILE A 65 -12.87 -8.57 -8.62
CA ILE A 65 -12.93 -7.72 -7.41
C ILE A 65 -11.58 -7.71 -6.68
N LEU A 66 -10.98 -8.88 -6.45
CA LEU A 66 -9.71 -8.99 -5.72
C LEU A 66 -8.55 -8.38 -6.50
N TYR A 67 -8.52 -8.50 -7.82
CA TYR A 67 -7.53 -7.81 -8.66
C TYR A 67 -7.69 -6.29 -8.61
N VAL A 68 -8.91 -5.76 -8.62
CA VAL A 68 -9.14 -4.31 -8.42
C VAL A 68 -8.59 -3.84 -7.07
N TYR A 69 -8.81 -4.60 -6.00
CA TYR A 69 -8.22 -4.27 -4.69
C TYR A 69 -6.69 -4.36 -4.69
N ALA A 70 -6.11 -5.35 -5.37
CA ALA A 70 -4.66 -5.48 -5.51
C ALA A 70 -4.05 -4.29 -6.29
N GLU A 71 -4.70 -3.84 -7.36
CA GLU A 71 -4.30 -2.64 -8.12
C GLU A 71 -4.41 -1.36 -7.29
N ASN A 72 -5.37 -1.32 -6.35
CA ASN A 72 -5.64 -0.18 -5.48
C ASN A 72 -5.09 -0.39 -4.06
N ILE A 73 -4.02 -1.17 -3.91
CA ILE A 73 -3.42 -1.39 -2.59
C ILE A 73 -3.03 -0.06 -1.94
N SER A 74 -3.52 0.14 -0.71
CA SER A 74 -3.41 1.38 0.06
C SER A 74 -3.91 2.65 -0.66
N ASN A 75 -4.84 2.49 -1.60
CA ASN A 75 -5.55 3.56 -2.28
C ASN A 75 -7.06 3.39 -2.05
N PRO A 76 -7.63 3.99 -0.99
CA PRO A 76 -9.04 3.78 -0.69
C PRO A 76 -9.94 4.23 -1.85
N ILE A 77 -10.83 3.33 -2.28
CA ILE A 77 -11.84 3.52 -3.33
C ILE A 77 -13.19 3.05 -2.81
N SER A 78 -14.31 3.64 -3.27
CA SER A 78 -15.63 3.22 -2.77
C SER A 78 -15.99 1.80 -3.23
N LEU A 79 -16.84 1.10 -2.49
CA LEU A 79 -17.34 -0.23 -2.91
C LEU A 79 -18.03 -0.17 -4.27
N GLU A 80 -18.75 0.92 -4.56
CA GLU A 80 -19.35 1.12 -5.88
C GLU A 80 -18.27 1.25 -6.98
N GLN A 81 -17.18 1.96 -6.71
CA GLN A 81 -16.06 2.05 -7.64
C GLN A 81 -15.38 0.69 -7.85
N VAL A 82 -15.20 -0.10 -6.78
CA VAL A 82 -14.68 -1.48 -6.87
C VAL A 82 -15.53 -2.31 -7.83
N ALA A 83 -16.85 -2.28 -7.66
CA ALA A 83 -17.78 -3.01 -8.52
C ALA A 83 -17.70 -2.54 -9.98
N LYS A 84 -17.62 -1.22 -10.22
CA LYS A 84 -17.51 -0.64 -11.58
C LYS A 84 -16.21 -1.04 -12.27
N GLU A 85 -15.07 -0.98 -11.59
CA GLU A 85 -13.78 -1.39 -12.17
C GLU A 85 -13.72 -2.91 -12.40
N ALA A 86 -14.28 -3.72 -11.48
CA ALA A 86 -14.34 -5.17 -11.64
C ALA A 86 -15.25 -5.58 -12.80
N PHE A 87 -16.39 -4.90 -12.98
CA PHE A 87 -17.29 -5.09 -14.11
C PHE A 87 -16.60 -4.84 -15.45
N LYS A 88 -15.80 -3.77 -15.56
CA LYS A 88 -15.01 -3.47 -16.78
C LYS A 88 -14.03 -4.59 -17.13
N LYS A 89 -13.51 -5.33 -16.15
CA LYS A 89 -12.54 -6.43 -16.37
C LYS A 89 -13.19 -7.69 -16.98
N LEU A 90 -14.47 -7.98 -16.71
CA LEU A 90 -15.11 -9.25 -17.09
C LEU A 90 -16.13 -9.15 -18.23
N GLY A 91 -16.81 -8.01 -18.40
CA GLY A 91 -17.73 -7.72 -19.53
C GLY A 91 -18.94 -8.64 -19.74
N LYS A 92 -19.05 -9.78 -19.05
CA LYS A 92 -20.06 -10.84 -19.23
C LYS A 92 -21.20 -10.79 -18.21
N TYR A 93 -20.95 -10.24 -17.03
CA TYR A 93 -21.89 -10.17 -15.91
C TYR A 93 -22.53 -8.78 -15.81
N GLN A 94 -23.60 -8.62 -15.03
CA GLN A 94 -24.17 -7.31 -14.75
C GLN A 94 -23.47 -6.64 -13.57
N LEU A 95 -23.44 -5.30 -13.52
CA LEU A 95 -22.86 -4.56 -12.38
C LEU A 95 -23.46 -4.99 -11.03
N GLN A 96 -24.75 -5.33 -11.02
CA GLN A 96 -25.45 -5.78 -9.82
C GLN A 96 -24.89 -7.09 -9.25
N ASP A 97 -24.34 -7.97 -10.10
CA ASP A 97 -23.72 -9.22 -9.66
C ASP A 97 -22.46 -8.96 -8.83
N PHE A 98 -21.68 -7.92 -9.19
CA PHE A 98 -20.51 -7.48 -8.43
C PHE A 98 -20.90 -6.84 -7.10
N LEU A 99 -21.94 -6.02 -7.08
CA LEU A 99 -22.46 -5.42 -5.84
C LEU A 99 -22.98 -6.50 -4.88
N ALA A 100 -23.69 -7.50 -5.40
CA ALA A 100 -24.17 -8.64 -4.60
C ALA A 100 -23.02 -9.45 -4.01
N ALA A 101 -21.94 -9.69 -4.78
CA ALA A 101 -20.76 -10.38 -4.28
C ALA A 101 -20.04 -9.58 -3.17
N LEU A 102 -19.95 -8.26 -3.30
CA LEU A 102 -19.42 -7.38 -2.25
C LEU A 102 -20.29 -7.42 -0.98
N GLU A 103 -21.61 -7.34 -1.12
CA GLU A 103 -22.55 -7.43 0.00
C GLU A 103 -22.43 -8.78 0.73
N GLN A 104 -22.34 -9.88 -0.01
CA GLN A 104 -22.28 -11.22 0.54
C GLN A 104 -20.99 -11.51 1.31
N HIS A 105 -19.84 -11.03 0.83
CA HIS A 105 -18.53 -11.45 1.34
C HIS A 105 -17.75 -10.36 2.07
N PHE A 106 -17.83 -9.10 1.63
CA PHE A 106 -16.90 -8.07 2.11
C PHE A 106 -17.37 -7.38 3.39
N ILE A 107 -18.66 -7.43 3.72
CA ILE A 107 -19.15 -6.95 5.02
C ILE A 107 -18.43 -7.69 6.16
N ILE A 108 -18.27 -9.01 6.03
CA ILE A 108 -17.57 -9.82 7.04
C ILE A 108 -16.10 -9.38 7.16
N PHE A 109 -15.41 -9.10 6.05
CA PHE A 109 -14.02 -8.64 6.07
C PHE A 109 -13.84 -7.28 6.75
N ILE A 110 -14.83 -6.39 6.66
CA ILE A 110 -14.82 -5.12 7.41
C ILE A 110 -14.83 -5.41 8.91
N PHE A 111 -15.78 -6.23 9.39
CA PHE A 111 -15.92 -6.49 10.82
C PHE A 111 -14.83 -7.41 11.40
N GLN A 112 -14.16 -8.20 10.56
CA GLN A 112 -12.96 -8.96 10.95
C GLN A 112 -11.68 -8.11 10.97
N GLY A 113 -11.73 -6.87 10.46
CA GLY A 113 -10.59 -5.96 10.44
C GLY A 113 -9.64 -6.13 9.26
N TYR A 114 -9.97 -6.98 8.27
CA TYR A 114 -9.17 -7.16 7.05
C TYR A 114 -9.41 -6.06 6.02
N LEU A 115 -10.64 -5.54 5.95
CA LEU A 115 -11.00 -4.44 5.06
C LEU A 115 -11.12 -3.13 5.85
N LYS A 116 -10.22 -2.19 5.59
CA LYS A 116 -10.30 -0.85 6.20
C LYS A 116 -11.43 -0.07 5.54
N ILE A 117 -12.18 0.69 6.35
CA ILE A 117 -13.24 1.60 5.88
C ILE A 117 -12.90 3.05 6.25
N PHE A 118 -13.21 3.98 5.36
CA PHE A 118 -13.01 5.40 5.55
C PHE A 118 -14.24 6.16 5.05
N GLU A 119 -14.75 7.10 5.85
CA GLU A 119 -15.81 8.01 5.42
C GLU A 119 -15.28 8.98 4.37
N THR A 120 -14.11 9.57 4.63
CA THR A 120 -13.40 10.44 3.71
C THR A 120 -12.06 9.81 3.33
N LYS A 121 -11.70 9.89 2.04
CA LYS A 121 -10.41 9.38 1.58
C LYS A 121 -9.25 10.07 2.33
N PRO A 122 -8.27 9.32 2.84
CA PRO A 122 -7.09 9.89 3.47
C PRO A 122 -6.35 10.86 2.54
N HIS A 123 -5.78 11.93 3.11
CA HIS A 123 -4.96 12.89 2.38
C HIS A 123 -3.55 12.32 2.14
N ALA A 124 -3.48 11.28 1.32
CA ALA A 124 -2.27 10.61 0.86
C ALA A 124 -2.46 10.23 -0.62
N ILE A 125 -1.36 10.12 -1.35
CA ILE A 125 -1.38 9.71 -2.76
C ILE A 125 -0.90 8.27 -2.92
N ALA A 126 -1.51 7.58 -3.87
CA ALA A 126 -1.18 6.20 -4.20
C ALA A 126 -0.23 6.07 -5.40
N THR A 127 0.27 7.19 -5.92
CA THR A 127 1.22 7.27 -7.03
C THR A 127 2.52 7.92 -6.56
N ILE A 128 3.65 7.45 -7.09
CA ILE A 128 4.95 8.08 -6.86
C ILE A 128 5.10 9.17 -7.92
N THR A 129 5.15 10.43 -7.50
CA THR A 129 5.38 11.57 -8.40
C THR A 129 6.85 11.66 -8.81
N GLU A 130 7.17 12.40 -9.88
CA GLU A 130 8.56 12.63 -10.30
C GLU A 130 9.41 13.29 -9.21
N LYS A 131 8.77 14.09 -8.36
CA LYS A 131 9.34 14.73 -7.17
C LYS A 131 8.53 14.32 -5.95
N PRO A 132 8.81 13.16 -5.35
CA PRO A 132 8.02 12.63 -4.25
C PRO A 132 8.07 13.57 -3.04
N LYS A 133 6.94 13.64 -2.34
CA LYS A 133 6.77 14.48 -1.16
C LYS A 133 6.10 13.70 -0.04
N THR A 134 6.53 13.94 1.19
CA THR A 134 5.88 13.45 2.41
C THR A 134 5.36 14.61 3.25
N SER A 135 4.55 14.30 4.27
CA SER A 135 4.07 15.31 5.20
C SER A 135 5.22 15.96 5.98
N GLU A 136 5.07 17.24 6.33
CA GLU A 136 6.08 17.94 7.12
C GLU A 136 6.34 17.26 8.47
N PHE A 137 5.30 16.67 9.06
CA PHE A 137 5.39 15.93 10.31
C PHE A 137 6.26 14.67 10.17
N ALA A 138 5.99 13.82 9.17
CA ALA A 138 6.80 12.63 8.92
C ALA A 138 8.26 12.99 8.58
N ARG A 139 8.48 14.06 7.81
CA ARG A 139 9.81 14.58 7.49
C ARG A 139 10.55 15.12 8.73
N TYR A 140 9.84 15.82 9.62
CA TYR A 140 10.39 16.28 10.90
C TYR A 140 10.75 15.09 11.80
N GLN A 141 9.85 14.10 11.90
CA GLN A 141 10.12 12.87 12.64
C GLN A 141 11.33 12.15 12.06
N ALA A 142 11.49 12.03 10.75
CA ALA A 142 12.67 11.40 10.14
C ALA A 142 13.99 12.03 10.64
N LYS A 143 14.01 13.36 10.81
CA LYS A 143 15.20 14.09 11.33
C LYS A 143 15.45 13.86 12.82
N GLN A 144 14.40 13.60 13.59
CA GLN A 144 14.43 13.56 15.07
C GLN A 144 14.14 12.17 15.67
N ALA A 145 13.84 11.18 14.84
CA ALA A 145 13.26 9.92 15.29
C ALA A 145 14.22 9.18 16.22
N TYR A 146 13.66 8.68 17.32
CA TYR A 146 14.37 7.79 18.22
C TYR A 146 14.59 6.43 17.54
N PHE A 147 15.84 5.97 17.53
CA PHE A 147 16.18 4.67 16.97
C PHE A 147 15.84 3.55 17.96
N ASN A 148 15.04 2.58 17.52
CA ASN A 148 14.77 1.39 18.31
C ASN A 148 15.86 0.34 18.04
N ASN A 149 16.73 0.12 19.03
CA ASN A 149 17.83 -0.85 18.96
C ASN A 149 17.37 -2.31 18.83
N VAL A 150 16.16 -2.66 19.29
CA VAL A 150 15.65 -4.04 19.25
C VAL A 150 15.23 -4.42 17.85
N THR A 151 14.50 -3.52 17.18
CA THR A 151 13.93 -3.75 15.84
C THR A 151 14.77 -3.13 14.73
N SER A 152 15.81 -2.38 15.06
CA SER A 152 16.70 -1.66 14.13
C SER A 152 15.96 -0.73 13.16
N VAL A 153 14.89 -0.08 13.63
CA VAL A 153 14.10 0.86 12.84
C VAL A 153 13.81 2.16 13.60
N PHE A 154 13.55 3.20 12.83
CA PHE A 154 12.93 4.45 13.28
C PHE A 154 11.41 4.36 13.09
N SER A 155 10.65 5.09 13.90
CA SER A 155 9.20 5.17 13.75
C SER A 155 8.79 6.53 13.23
N VAL A 156 8.00 6.55 12.17
CA VAL A 156 7.38 7.76 11.61
C VAL A 156 5.88 7.59 11.51
N THR A 157 5.13 8.67 11.60
CA THR A 157 3.67 8.67 11.56
C THR A 157 3.17 8.96 10.15
N ASN A 158 2.32 8.10 9.61
CA ASN A 158 1.71 8.29 8.30
C ASN A 158 0.43 9.17 8.36
N ARG A 159 -0.24 9.33 7.21
CA ARG A 159 -1.48 10.14 7.12
C ARG A 159 -2.71 9.50 7.79
N LEU A 160 -2.59 8.27 8.27
CA LEU A 160 -3.61 7.56 9.06
C LEU A 160 -3.35 7.64 10.56
N ASN A 161 -2.31 8.36 11.00
CA ASN A 161 -1.82 8.35 12.38
C ASN A 161 -1.28 6.98 12.84
N ASP A 162 -0.93 6.10 11.89
CA ASP A 162 -0.25 4.84 12.16
C ASP A 162 1.26 5.04 12.20
N MET A 163 1.95 4.31 13.09
CA MET A 163 3.41 4.28 13.13
C MET A 163 3.97 3.27 12.10
N VAL A 164 4.85 3.75 11.24
CA VAL A 164 5.56 2.96 10.23
C VAL A 164 7.02 2.85 10.62
N GLY A 165 7.52 1.61 10.68
CA GLY A 165 8.93 1.32 10.91
C GLY A 165 9.76 1.53 9.64
N ILE A 166 10.76 2.40 9.70
CA ILE A 166 11.67 2.69 8.58
C ILE A 166 13.14 2.43 9.00
N PRO A 167 13.93 1.65 8.24
CA PRO A 167 15.36 1.53 8.46
C PRO A 167 16.13 2.84 8.22
N ILE A 168 17.42 2.85 8.57
CA ILE A 168 18.28 4.04 8.46
C ILE A 168 18.38 4.61 7.03
N HIS A 169 18.41 3.77 6.00
CA HIS A 169 18.47 4.25 4.61
C HIS A 169 17.15 4.90 4.19
N GLU A 170 16.01 4.32 4.57
CA GLU A 170 14.69 4.89 4.35
C GLU A 170 14.51 6.22 5.11
N LYS A 171 15.07 6.37 6.32
CA LYS A 171 15.09 7.65 7.04
C LYS A 171 15.72 8.76 6.19
N TYR A 172 16.90 8.52 5.61
CA TYR A 172 17.56 9.51 4.75
C TYR A 172 16.76 9.80 3.49
N ILE A 173 16.14 8.80 2.87
CA ILE A 173 15.24 9.00 1.72
C ILE A 173 14.07 9.90 2.13
N LEU A 174 13.40 9.58 3.23
CA LEU A 174 12.22 10.31 3.71
C LEU A 174 12.52 11.77 4.05
N GLU A 175 13.71 12.07 4.56
CA GLU A 175 14.18 13.45 4.81
C GLU A 175 14.25 14.31 3.54
N MET A 176 14.53 13.69 2.37
CA MET A 176 14.66 14.37 1.08
C MET A 176 13.31 14.57 0.35
N LEU A 177 12.23 13.96 0.83
CA LEU A 177 10.92 14.00 0.16
C LEU A 177 10.13 15.28 0.52
N ASP A 178 10.59 16.41 0.01
CA ASP A 178 9.95 17.71 0.16
C ASP A 178 9.26 18.22 -1.11
N GLY A 179 9.28 17.44 -2.19
CA GLY A 179 8.75 17.81 -3.51
C GLY A 179 9.70 18.67 -4.35
N THR A 180 10.93 18.95 -3.87
CA THR A 180 11.94 19.71 -4.62
C THR A 180 12.89 18.78 -5.38
N HIS A 181 13.28 17.67 -4.75
CA HIS A 181 14.18 16.65 -5.28
C HIS A 181 13.44 15.67 -6.18
N ASN A 182 14.00 15.39 -7.36
CA ASN A 182 13.53 14.28 -8.19
C ASN A 182 14.11 12.94 -7.72
N ILE A 183 13.66 11.84 -8.33
CA ILE A 183 14.11 10.49 -7.99
C ILE A 183 15.63 10.32 -8.18
N ASP A 184 16.25 10.94 -9.18
CA ASP A 184 17.70 10.85 -9.42
C ASP A 184 18.51 11.65 -8.38
N ASP A 185 18.00 12.79 -7.93
CA ASP A 185 18.58 13.56 -6.83
C ASP A 185 18.58 12.72 -5.54
N ILE A 186 17.48 12.00 -5.28
CA ILE A 186 17.34 11.10 -4.13
C ILE A 186 18.36 9.96 -4.22
N LYS A 187 18.49 9.31 -5.38
CA LYS A 187 19.50 8.25 -5.61
C LYS A 187 20.91 8.76 -5.37
N LYS A 188 21.24 9.95 -5.89
CA LYS A 188 22.53 10.60 -5.67
C LYS A 188 22.77 10.88 -4.18
N GLY A 189 21.76 11.40 -3.47
CA GLY A 189 21.84 11.63 -2.02
C GLY A 189 22.11 10.35 -1.23
N VAL A 190 21.45 9.24 -1.56
CA VAL A 190 21.73 7.93 -0.92
C VAL A 190 23.15 7.45 -1.23
N LEU A 191 23.60 7.57 -2.48
CA LEU A 191 24.96 7.21 -2.88
C LEU A 191 26.02 8.04 -2.13
N GLU A 192 25.78 9.34 -1.93
CA GLU A 192 26.63 10.21 -1.12
C GLU A 192 26.72 9.74 0.34
N LYS A 193 25.60 9.30 0.94
CA LYS A 193 25.61 8.72 2.30
C LYS A 193 26.42 7.43 2.39
N ILE A 194 26.44 6.62 1.33
CA ILE A 194 27.27 5.42 1.27
C ILE A 194 28.76 5.81 1.17
N ASN A 195 29.11 6.71 0.25
CA ASN A 195 30.48 7.18 0.06
C ASN A 195 31.04 7.87 1.31
N SER A 196 30.19 8.55 2.09
CA SER A 196 30.55 9.17 3.36
C SER A 196 30.55 8.21 4.55
N LYS A 197 30.35 6.91 4.32
CA LYS A 197 30.27 5.84 5.35
C LYS A 197 29.15 6.03 6.39
N LEU A 198 28.12 6.81 6.06
CA LEU A 198 26.90 6.92 6.87
C LEU A 198 25.93 5.77 6.60
N LEU A 199 26.07 5.13 5.44
CA LEU A 199 25.41 3.88 5.06
C LEU A 199 26.47 2.90 4.55
N THR A 200 26.19 1.60 4.65
CA THR A 200 27.02 0.55 4.07
C THR A 200 26.13 -0.36 3.23
N ALA A 201 26.49 -0.54 1.96
CA ALA A 201 25.82 -1.50 1.09
C ALA A 201 26.50 -2.87 1.24
N ARG A 202 25.70 -3.93 1.43
CA ARG A 202 26.19 -5.30 1.54
C ARG A 202 25.45 -6.20 0.56
N ASP A 203 26.16 -7.17 -0.01
CA ASP A 203 25.57 -8.24 -0.80
C ASP A 203 24.86 -9.28 0.08
N ASP A 204 24.30 -10.29 -0.57
CA ASP A 204 23.62 -11.42 0.07
C ASP A 204 24.53 -12.24 1.00
N LYS A 205 25.84 -12.22 0.77
CA LYS A 205 26.87 -12.86 1.60
C LYS A 205 27.36 -11.95 2.72
N GLY A 206 26.82 -10.73 2.84
CA GLY A 206 27.20 -9.74 3.84
C GLY A 206 28.51 -9.01 3.52
N GLN A 207 29.07 -9.16 2.32
CA GLN A 207 30.28 -8.46 1.88
C GLN A 207 29.94 -7.05 1.41
N GLU A 208 30.82 -6.10 1.70
CA GLU A 208 30.61 -4.71 1.32
C GLU A 208 30.71 -4.55 -0.21
N VAL A 209 29.69 -3.92 -0.80
CA VAL A 209 29.66 -3.63 -2.23
C VAL A 209 30.41 -2.32 -2.46
N THR A 210 31.58 -2.42 -3.10
CA THR A 210 32.44 -1.25 -3.39
C THR A 210 32.53 -0.91 -4.88
N ASP A 211 32.06 -1.81 -5.76
CA ASP A 211 32.05 -1.57 -7.21
C ASP A 211 31.04 -0.46 -7.56
N PRO A 212 31.46 0.63 -8.24
CA PRO A 212 30.59 1.77 -8.53
C PRO A 212 29.37 1.44 -9.40
N LYS A 213 29.49 0.47 -10.31
CA LYS A 213 28.40 0.09 -11.20
C LYS A 213 27.35 -0.71 -10.44
N LEU A 214 27.79 -1.72 -9.69
CA LEU A 214 26.91 -2.51 -8.83
C LEU A 214 26.23 -1.63 -7.77
N LEU A 215 26.96 -0.66 -7.23
CA LEU A 215 26.41 0.26 -6.24
C LEU A 215 25.30 1.14 -6.81
N LYS A 216 25.41 1.57 -8.07
CA LYS A 216 24.35 2.33 -8.75
C LYS A 216 23.08 1.50 -8.92
N GLU A 217 23.21 0.24 -9.36
CA GLU A 217 22.08 -0.68 -9.51
C GLU A 217 21.43 -1.00 -8.15
N PHE A 218 22.25 -1.18 -7.11
CA PHE A 218 21.79 -1.39 -5.74
C PHE A 218 21.01 -0.19 -5.21
N VAL A 219 21.53 1.03 -5.38
CA VAL A 219 20.84 2.26 -4.95
C VAL A 219 19.54 2.46 -5.70
N ASP A 220 19.50 2.18 -7.01
CA ASP A 220 18.27 2.24 -7.81
C ASP A 220 17.19 1.31 -7.22
N TYR A 221 17.55 0.05 -6.97
CA TYR A 221 16.65 -0.92 -6.34
C TYR A 221 16.15 -0.42 -4.97
N VAL A 222 17.05 -0.08 -4.06
CA VAL A 222 16.72 0.33 -2.68
C VAL A 222 15.81 1.56 -2.67
N VAL A 223 16.10 2.57 -3.49
CA VAL A 223 15.27 3.79 -3.56
C VAL A 223 13.87 3.47 -4.09
N ASN A 224 13.76 2.72 -5.18
CA ASN A 224 12.46 2.39 -5.77
C ASN A 224 11.61 1.53 -4.82
N THR A 225 12.21 0.53 -4.17
CA THR A 225 11.52 -0.28 -3.14
C THR A 225 11.10 0.56 -1.93
N SER A 226 11.93 1.51 -1.49
CA SER A 226 11.59 2.41 -0.38
C SER A 226 10.41 3.33 -0.73
N LEU A 227 10.41 3.92 -1.94
CA LEU A 227 9.31 4.77 -2.40
C LEU A 227 8.01 3.98 -2.53
N GLU A 228 8.08 2.73 -3.03
CA GLU A 228 6.91 1.86 -3.11
C GLU A 228 6.38 1.50 -1.72
N LYS A 229 7.26 1.23 -0.75
CA LYS A 229 6.86 1.07 0.66
C LYS A 229 6.17 2.33 1.19
N PHE A 230 6.70 3.52 0.92
CA PHE A 230 6.10 4.78 1.37
C PHE A 230 4.72 5.02 0.75
N ARG A 231 4.57 4.72 -0.55
CA ARG A 231 3.30 4.74 -1.29
C ARG A 231 2.29 3.80 -0.62
N MET A 232 2.68 2.55 -0.36
CA MET A 232 1.82 1.55 0.29
C MET A 232 1.50 1.85 1.76
N ASN A 233 2.24 2.74 2.42
CA ASN A 233 2.07 3.06 3.84
C ASN A 233 1.48 4.45 4.08
N TYR A 234 0.84 5.08 3.08
CA TYR A 234 0.21 6.40 3.22
C TYR A 234 1.20 7.49 3.67
N LEU A 235 2.48 7.37 3.28
CA LEU A 235 3.53 8.35 3.61
C LEU A 235 3.72 9.41 2.52
N LEU A 236 3.21 9.18 1.30
CA LEU A 236 3.32 10.14 0.20
C LEU A 236 2.12 11.10 0.17
N VAL A 237 2.38 12.36 -0.16
CA VAL A 237 1.40 13.44 -0.31
C VAL A 237 1.68 14.24 -1.58
N GLU A 238 0.71 15.08 -1.98
CA GLU A 238 0.87 16.06 -3.07
C GLU A 238 1.87 17.18 -2.75
#